data_AF-A0A7W2VB39-F1
#
_entry.id   AF-A0A7W2VB39-F1
#
_cell.length_a   1.000
_cell.length_b   1.000
_cell.length_c   1.000
_cell.angle_alpha   90.00
_cell.angle_beta   90.00
_cell.angle_gamma   90.00
#
_symmetry.space_group_name_H-M   'P 1'
#
loop_
_entity.id
_entity.type
_entity.pdbx_description
1 polymer ?
#
loop_
_entity_poly.entity_id
_entity_poly.type
_entity_poly.pdbx_seq_one_letter_code
_entity_poly.pdbx_strand_id
1 'polypeptide(L)'
;MNYNYSDLSPTQFEHLVIHLCYELFGMGAETFSDGPDGGRDSRFQGLAQIYPSATRPWDGLTIIQAKHTTSYNCKFNDPDFFNPSSENATITLEAQKIKKLIRDDGLDNYVIFSNRKLPANANEKIKAYISEQSGLGMENIGLMGVETMGNYFKRFPHISKNIDLNPYDLPLNIQPDDLADIIVSIKDALPDLKKKNLEPNLERTDFVSKNRINNLSNSYASTILKKLGDFYEIEDFLSMPENEEYQQKYIETAEELHAKICVYKNNEHVFDQVIENTIELILSRDNDCKRNKALTRTMIYYMYYKCDIGENNVT
;
A
#
# COMPACT_ATOMS: atom_id res chain seq x y z
N MET A 1 -9.97 -0.07 -17.56
CA MET A 1 -9.96 0.42 -16.18
C MET A 1 -8.53 0.78 -15.84
N ASN A 2 -8.29 1.96 -15.28
CA ASN A 2 -7.01 2.26 -14.62
C ASN A 2 -7.14 1.69 -13.20
N TYR A 3 -6.66 0.47 -12.98
CA TYR A 3 -6.55 -0.06 -11.63
C TYR A 3 -5.47 0.73 -10.90
N ASN A 4 -5.77 1.17 -9.69
CA ASN A 4 -4.74 1.64 -8.79
C ASN A 4 -4.09 0.39 -8.18
N TYR A 5 -3.05 -0.12 -8.83
CA TYR A 5 -2.40 -1.37 -8.42
C TYR A 5 -1.87 -1.31 -6.98
N SER A 6 -1.65 -0.12 -6.41
CA SER A 6 -1.29 0.08 -5.00
C SER A 6 -2.39 -0.36 -4.02
N ASP A 7 -3.64 -0.47 -4.48
CA ASP A 7 -4.79 -0.92 -3.68
C ASP A 7 -4.91 -2.45 -3.65
N LEU A 8 -4.20 -3.15 -4.55
CA LEU A 8 -4.17 -4.62 -4.58
C LEU A 8 -3.32 -5.16 -3.43
N SER A 9 -3.69 -6.33 -2.90
CA SER A 9 -2.75 -7.08 -2.06
C SER A 9 -1.55 -7.57 -2.90
N PRO A 10 -0.39 -7.85 -2.28
CA PRO A 10 0.76 -8.42 -2.99
C PRO A 10 0.39 -9.68 -3.79
N THR A 11 -0.41 -10.58 -3.21
CA THR A 11 -0.89 -11.81 -3.85
C THR A 11 -1.80 -11.53 -5.05
N GLN A 12 -2.72 -10.56 -4.94
CA GLN A 12 -3.57 -10.15 -6.07
C GLN A 12 -2.73 -9.57 -7.21
N PHE A 13 -1.73 -8.75 -6.88
CA PHE A 13 -0.82 -8.19 -7.89
C PHE A 13 0.00 -9.29 -8.56
N GLU A 14 0.49 -10.27 -7.81
CA GLU A 14 1.21 -11.43 -8.34
C GLU A 14 0.34 -12.26 -9.28
N HIS A 15 -0.88 -12.62 -8.88
CA HIS A 15 -1.83 -13.33 -9.75
C HIS A 15 -2.07 -12.56 -11.07
N LEU A 16 -2.17 -11.24 -10.99
CA LEU A 16 -2.33 -10.37 -12.15
C LEU A 16 -1.12 -10.39 -13.09
N VAL A 17 0.09 -10.41 -12.53
CA VAL A 17 1.33 -10.59 -13.30
C VAL A 17 1.39 -11.97 -13.93
N ILE A 18 1.05 -13.03 -13.21
CA ILE A 18 1.08 -14.42 -13.70
C ILE A 18 0.11 -14.63 -14.86
N HIS A 19 -1.14 -14.18 -14.72
CA HIS A 19 -2.12 -14.29 -15.80
C HIS A 19 -1.71 -13.49 -17.03
N LEU A 20 -1.01 -12.36 -16.86
CA LEU A 20 -0.39 -11.66 -17.97
C LEU A 20 0.75 -12.50 -18.59
N CYS A 21 1.57 -13.15 -17.78
CA CYS A 21 2.63 -14.03 -18.25
C CYS A 21 2.10 -15.25 -19.05
N TYR A 22 0.90 -15.74 -18.75
CA TYR A 22 0.24 -16.77 -19.58
C TYR A 22 -0.02 -16.30 -21.01
N GLU A 23 -0.33 -15.02 -21.20
CA GLU A 23 -0.49 -14.44 -22.55
C GLU A 23 0.86 -14.13 -23.21
N LEU A 24 1.84 -13.66 -22.44
CA LEU A 24 3.14 -13.20 -22.97
C LEU A 24 4.10 -14.35 -23.30
N PHE A 25 4.19 -15.32 -22.40
CA PHE A 25 5.13 -16.44 -22.45
C PHE A 25 4.41 -17.75 -22.82
N GLY A 26 3.19 -17.94 -22.30
CA GLY A 26 2.37 -19.13 -22.54
C GLY A 26 1.92 -19.79 -21.23
N MET A 27 0.98 -20.73 -21.32
CA MET A 27 0.42 -21.46 -20.17
C MET A 27 1.45 -22.32 -19.41
N GLY A 28 2.66 -22.49 -19.96
CA GLY A 28 3.78 -23.20 -19.31
C GLY A 28 4.53 -22.36 -18.27
N ALA A 29 4.09 -21.12 -17.98
CA ALA A 29 4.64 -20.36 -16.86
C ALA A 29 4.24 -21.03 -15.54
N GLU A 30 5.23 -21.45 -14.76
CA GLU A 30 5.04 -22.12 -13.49
C GLU A 30 4.93 -21.09 -12.37
N THR A 31 3.88 -21.18 -11.56
CA THR A 31 3.71 -20.44 -10.30
C THR A 31 4.12 -21.36 -9.15
N PHE A 32 4.92 -20.84 -8.21
CA PHE A 32 5.26 -21.56 -6.99
C PHE A 32 4.47 -21.00 -5.82
N SER A 33 4.09 -21.87 -4.88
CA SER A 33 3.58 -21.43 -3.58
C SER A 33 4.71 -20.83 -2.74
N ASP A 34 4.38 -19.87 -1.87
CA ASP A 34 5.32 -19.19 -0.97
C ASP A 34 6.25 -20.18 -0.25
N GLY A 35 7.55 -20.06 -0.48
CA GLY A 35 8.58 -20.82 0.22
C GLY A 35 9.14 -20.07 1.44
N PRO A 36 9.95 -20.73 2.29
CA PRO A 36 10.57 -20.11 3.48
C PRO A 36 11.41 -18.86 3.19
N ASP A 37 11.95 -18.76 1.97
CA ASP A 37 12.81 -17.66 1.51
C ASP A 37 12.04 -16.56 0.72
N GLY A 38 10.71 -16.66 0.61
CA GLY A 38 9.84 -15.59 0.09
C GLY A 38 10.15 -15.07 -1.31
N GLY A 39 10.72 -15.89 -2.22
CA GLY A 39 11.27 -15.33 -3.46
C GLY A 39 11.43 -16.28 -4.66
N ARG A 40 10.38 -17.01 -5.04
CA ARG A 40 10.29 -17.62 -6.38
C ARG A 40 8.92 -17.37 -6.98
N ASP A 41 8.71 -16.17 -7.50
CA ASP A 41 7.39 -15.72 -7.96
C ASP A 41 6.93 -16.50 -9.21
N SER A 42 7.78 -16.70 -10.24
CA SER A 42 7.49 -17.65 -11.32
C SER A 42 8.70 -17.92 -12.23
N ARG A 43 8.67 -19.06 -12.95
CA ARG A 43 9.59 -19.34 -14.06
C ARG A 43 8.85 -19.81 -15.31
N PHE A 44 9.47 -19.63 -16.47
CA PHE A 44 9.03 -20.19 -17.74
C PHE A 44 10.22 -20.79 -18.48
N GLN A 45 10.05 -21.96 -19.08
CA GLN A 45 11.09 -22.60 -19.90
C GLN A 45 10.56 -22.87 -21.31
N GLY A 46 11.24 -22.32 -22.31
CA GLY A 46 10.98 -22.56 -23.72
C GLY A 46 10.72 -21.29 -24.51
N LEU A 47 10.08 -21.43 -25.67
CA LEU A 47 9.80 -20.33 -26.58
C LEU A 47 8.57 -19.55 -26.13
N ALA A 48 8.74 -18.26 -25.84
CA ALA A 48 7.67 -17.37 -25.42
C ALA A 48 6.60 -17.20 -26.51
N GLN A 49 5.35 -17.02 -26.10
CA GLN A 49 4.21 -16.89 -27.00
C GLN A 49 4.28 -15.64 -27.89
N ILE A 50 4.58 -14.47 -27.31
CA ILE A 50 4.65 -13.18 -28.05
C ILE A 50 5.69 -12.19 -27.53
N TYR A 51 6.37 -12.46 -26.41
CA TYR A 51 7.29 -11.50 -25.80
C TYR A 51 8.75 -11.76 -26.19
N PRO A 52 9.56 -10.71 -26.52
CA PRO A 52 9.19 -9.30 -26.63
C PRO A 52 8.50 -8.95 -27.97
N SER A 53 8.56 -9.85 -28.95
CA SER A 53 7.85 -9.74 -30.23
C SER A 53 7.48 -11.14 -30.73
N ALA A 54 6.32 -11.28 -31.38
CA ALA A 54 5.91 -12.54 -32.00
C ALA A 54 6.86 -13.02 -33.12
N THR A 55 7.66 -12.12 -33.71
CA THR A 55 8.65 -12.49 -34.74
C THR A 55 10.02 -12.85 -34.19
N ARG A 56 10.30 -12.49 -32.94
CA ARG A 56 11.55 -12.82 -32.24
C ARG A 56 11.24 -12.95 -30.74
N PRO A 57 10.49 -13.99 -30.35
CA PRO A 57 10.18 -14.22 -28.95
C PRO A 57 11.45 -14.61 -28.20
N TRP A 58 11.46 -14.40 -26.90
CA TRP A 58 12.45 -14.97 -26.01
C TRP A 58 12.34 -16.50 -26.03
N ASP A 59 13.49 -17.16 -25.86
CA ASP A 59 13.61 -18.61 -25.73
C ASP A 59 14.51 -18.93 -24.54
N GLY A 60 14.36 -20.13 -23.97
CA GLY A 60 15.13 -20.60 -22.83
C GLY A 60 14.50 -20.33 -21.46
N LEU A 61 15.32 -20.33 -20.42
CA LEU A 61 14.88 -20.13 -19.04
C LEU A 61 14.58 -18.66 -18.80
N THR A 62 13.34 -18.34 -18.45
CA THR A 62 12.89 -17.01 -18.08
C THR A 62 12.48 -16.97 -16.62
N ILE A 63 13.07 -16.06 -15.85
CA ILE A 63 12.66 -15.80 -14.46
C ILE A 63 11.76 -14.58 -14.43
N ILE A 64 10.61 -14.73 -13.77
CA ILE A 64 9.55 -13.73 -13.66
C ILE A 64 9.50 -13.30 -12.19
N GLN A 65 9.68 -12.02 -11.93
CA GLN A 65 9.59 -11.44 -10.59
C GLN A 65 8.47 -10.39 -10.54
N ALA A 66 7.65 -10.42 -9.49
CA ALA A 66 6.64 -9.41 -9.20
C ALA A 66 7.02 -8.67 -7.91
N LYS A 67 7.17 -7.34 -7.98
CA LYS A 67 7.44 -6.48 -6.81
C LYS A 67 6.33 -5.46 -6.64
N HIS A 68 5.48 -5.69 -5.65
CA HIS A 68 4.39 -4.80 -5.28
C HIS A 68 4.81 -3.78 -4.20
N THR A 69 4.17 -2.63 -4.19
CA THR A 69 4.21 -1.66 -3.08
C THR A 69 2.82 -1.08 -2.86
N THR A 70 2.42 -0.88 -1.61
CA THR A 70 1.15 -0.19 -1.28
C THR A 70 1.28 1.34 -1.39
N SER A 71 2.51 1.86 -1.52
CA SER A 71 2.75 3.29 -1.72
C SER A 71 2.29 3.77 -3.09
N TYR A 72 1.69 4.96 -3.14
CA TYR A 72 1.24 5.56 -4.40
C TYR A 72 2.36 6.29 -5.14
N ASN A 73 2.23 6.38 -6.46
CA ASN A 73 3.09 7.19 -7.35
C ASN A 73 4.60 6.85 -7.28
N CYS A 74 4.96 5.68 -6.75
CA CYS A 74 6.33 5.20 -6.74
C CYS A 74 6.87 4.99 -8.16
N LYS A 75 8.20 5.07 -8.29
CA LYS A 75 8.93 4.97 -9.53
C LYS A 75 10.05 3.95 -9.41
N PHE A 76 10.45 3.40 -10.54
CA PHE A 76 11.60 2.48 -10.62
C PHE A 76 12.91 3.15 -10.19
N ASN A 77 13.03 4.47 -10.28
CA ASN A 77 14.21 5.22 -9.87
C ASN A 77 14.14 5.76 -8.44
N ASP A 78 13.14 5.37 -7.65
CA ASP A 78 13.12 5.69 -6.22
C ASP A 78 14.27 4.94 -5.52
N PRO A 79 14.96 5.55 -4.54
CA PRO A 79 16.19 4.99 -3.97
C PRO A 79 16.04 3.63 -3.27
N ASP A 80 14.83 3.31 -2.80
CA ASP A 80 14.50 2.00 -2.20
C ASP A 80 14.41 0.89 -3.26
N PHE A 81 14.04 1.26 -4.49
CA PHE A 81 13.92 0.33 -5.60
C PHE A 81 15.22 0.24 -6.42
N PHE A 82 15.78 1.38 -6.82
CA PHE A 82 17.02 1.45 -7.58
C PHE A 82 17.98 2.51 -7.03
N ASN A 83 19.07 2.03 -6.46
CA ASN A 83 20.23 2.84 -6.10
C ASN A 83 21.49 1.97 -6.28
N PRO A 84 22.30 2.20 -7.32
CA PRO A 84 23.52 1.43 -7.60
C PRO A 84 24.52 1.36 -6.44
N SER A 85 24.49 2.34 -5.54
CA SER A 85 25.37 2.42 -4.37
C SER A 85 24.79 1.74 -3.12
N SER A 86 23.53 1.28 -3.16
CA SER A 86 22.86 0.62 -2.04
C SER A 86 22.74 -0.88 -2.30
N GLU A 87 23.33 -1.70 -1.45
CA GLU A 87 23.20 -3.16 -1.50
C GLU A 87 21.79 -3.64 -1.14
N ASN A 88 20.99 -2.79 -0.50
CA ASN A 88 19.63 -3.12 -0.05
C ASN A 88 18.54 -2.65 -1.02
N ALA A 89 18.90 -1.92 -2.09
CA ALA A 89 17.91 -1.53 -3.09
C ALA A 89 17.42 -2.77 -3.84
N THR A 90 16.12 -2.82 -4.16
CA THR A 90 15.48 -4.00 -4.75
C THR A 90 16.21 -4.49 -6.00
N ILE A 91 16.53 -3.59 -6.93
CA ILE A 91 17.23 -3.93 -8.18
C ILE A 91 18.66 -4.43 -7.93
N THR A 92 19.35 -3.92 -6.91
CA THR A 92 20.71 -4.37 -6.56
C THR A 92 20.69 -5.83 -6.09
N LEU A 93 19.72 -6.18 -5.24
CA LEU A 93 19.51 -7.55 -4.78
C LEU A 93 19.12 -8.48 -5.93
N GLU A 94 18.22 -8.05 -6.81
CA GLU A 94 17.83 -8.84 -7.99
C GLU A 94 19.01 -9.06 -8.94
N ALA A 95 19.87 -8.06 -9.18
CA ALA A 95 21.07 -8.25 -10.00
C ALA A 95 22.03 -9.32 -9.44
N GLN A 96 22.20 -9.36 -8.12
CA GLN A 96 22.98 -10.42 -7.45
C GLN A 96 22.30 -11.79 -7.58
N LYS A 97 20.97 -11.85 -7.48
CA LYS A 97 20.17 -13.07 -7.67
C LYS A 97 20.29 -13.61 -9.09
N ILE A 98 20.13 -12.75 -10.09
CA ILE A 98 20.27 -13.09 -11.53
C ILE A 98 21.65 -13.68 -11.80
N LYS A 99 22.71 -13.09 -11.26
CA LYS A 99 24.08 -13.62 -11.41
C LYS A 99 24.22 -15.05 -10.90
N LYS A 100 23.58 -15.37 -9.77
CA LYS A 100 23.56 -16.74 -9.22
C LYS A 100 22.75 -17.67 -10.12
N LEU A 101 21.58 -17.25 -10.57
CA LEU A 101 20.69 -18.04 -11.44
C LEU A 101 21.32 -18.34 -12.81
N ILE A 102 22.08 -17.42 -13.39
CA ILE A 102 22.85 -17.69 -14.63
C ILE A 102 23.83 -18.84 -14.40
N ARG A 103 24.57 -18.80 -13.28
CA ARG A 103 25.59 -19.80 -12.97
C ARG A 103 24.99 -21.16 -12.59
N ASP A 104 23.92 -21.15 -11.81
CA ASP A 104 23.40 -22.34 -11.14
C ASP A 104 22.30 -23.03 -11.98
N ASP A 105 21.48 -22.26 -12.70
CA ASP A 105 20.31 -22.77 -13.44
C ASP A 105 20.34 -22.49 -14.95
N GLY A 106 21.32 -21.71 -15.45
CA GLY A 106 21.43 -21.37 -16.88
C GLY A 106 20.37 -20.36 -17.35
N LEU A 107 20.12 -19.32 -16.55
CA LEU A 107 19.16 -18.25 -16.87
C LEU A 107 19.44 -17.56 -18.20
N ASP A 108 18.45 -17.54 -19.10
CA ASP A 108 18.52 -16.88 -20.41
C ASP A 108 17.85 -15.50 -20.41
N ASN A 109 16.74 -15.35 -19.68
CA ASN A 109 15.93 -14.12 -19.67
C ASN A 109 15.43 -13.77 -18.27
N TYR A 110 15.29 -12.48 -17.98
CA TYR A 110 14.77 -11.98 -16.72
C TYR A 110 13.75 -10.88 -16.96
N VAL A 111 12.60 -10.95 -16.28
CA VAL A 111 11.61 -9.88 -16.30
C VAL A 111 11.12 -9.56 -14.90
N ILE A 112 11.04 -8.27 -14.58
CA ILE A 112 10.48 -7.77 -13.34
C ILE A 112 9.27 -6.88 -13.60
N PHE A 113 8.17 -7.20 -12.93
CA PHE A 113 6.95 -6.44 -12.90
C PHE A 113 6.87 -5.67 -11.59
N SER A 114 6.46 -4.41 -11.66
CA SER A 114 6.18 -3.62 -10.46
C SER A 114 5.11 -2.59 -10.72
N ASN A 115 4.27 -2.32 -9.73
CA ASN A 115 3.30 -1.22 -9.78
C ASN A 115 3.93 0.18 -9.62
N ARG A 116 5.21 0.30 -9.98
CA ARG A 116 5.95 1.56 -10.08
C ARG A 116 5.91 2.10 -11.50
N LYS A 117 5.93 3.42 -11.63
CA LYS A 117 6.12 4.11 -12.92
C LYS A 117 7.53 3.86 -13.44
N LEU A 118 7.66 3.63 -14.74
CA LEU A 118 8.95 3.39 -15.39
C LEU A 118 9.27 4.49 -16.42
N PRO A 119 9.93 5.57 -16.00
CA PRO A 119 10.44 6.58 -16.93
C PRO A 119 11.44 6.00 -17.94
N ALA A 120 11.43 6.49 -19.18
CA ALA A 120 12.30 5.99 -20.25
C ALA A 120 13.81 6.05 -19.90
N ASN A 121 14.25 7.13 -19.23
CA ASN A 121 15.64 7.27 -18.78
C ASN A 121 16.00 6.28 -17.66
N ALA A 122 15.03 5.86 -16.84
CA ALA A 122 15.24 4.85 -15.82
C ALA A 122 15.33 3.45 -16.43
N ASN A 123 14.54 3.16 -17.47
CA ASN A 123 14.58 1.88 -18.18
C ASN A 123 16.01 1.53 -18.66
N GLU A 124 16.63 2.43 -19.42
CA GLU A 124 17.98 2.19 -19.96
C GLU A 124 19.02 2.04 -18.85
N LYS A 125 18.98 2.91 -17.84
CA LYS A 125 19.93 2.87 -16.71
C LYS A 125 19.84 1.58 -15.91
N ILE A 126 18.61 1.12 -15.62
CA ILE A 126 18.39 -0.09 -14.81
C ILE A 126 18.77 -1.34 -15.61
N LYS A 127 18.41 -1.42 -16.90
CA LYS A 127 18.83 -2.53 -17.75
C LYS A 127 20.35 -2.61 -17.89
N ALA A 128 21.01 -1.48 -18.11
CA ALA A 128 22.46 -1.42 -18.20
C ALA A 128 23.12 -1.87 -16.89
N TYR A 129 22.61 -1.40 -15.74
CA TYR A 129 23.10 -1.82 -14.43
C TYR A 129 22.92 -3.33 -14.19
N ILE A 130 21.72 -3.87 -14.40
CA ILE A 130 21.47 -5.32 -14.23
C ILE A 130 22.39 -6.12 -15.15
N SER A 131 22.53 -5.70 -16.41
CA SER A 131 23.39 -6.36 -17.40
C SER A 131 24.85 -6.38 -16.94
N GLU A 132 25.40 -5.23 -16.53
CA GLU A 132 26.78 -5.11 -16.05
C GLU A 132 27.03 -5.97 -14.80
N GLN A 133 26.11 -5.97 -13.84
CA GLN A 133 26.30 -6.67 -12.57
C GLN A 133 26.10 -8.18 -12.68
N SER A 134 25.19 -8.63 -13.55
CA SER A 134 24.81 -10.05 -13.68
C SER A 134 25.48 -10.79 -14.84
N GLY A 135 25.82 -10.09 -15.92
CA GLY A 135 26.30 -10.67 -17.19
C GLY A 135 25.17 -11.00 -18.18
N LEU A 136 23.90 -10.74 -17.86
CA LEU A 136 22.77 -10.96 -18.76
C LEU A 136 22.71 -9.87 -19.84
N GLY A 137 22.42 -10.23 -21.10
CA GLY A 137 22.24 -9.26 -22.19
C GLY A 137 21.07 -8.30 -21.92
N MET A 138 21.20 -7.02 -22.28
CA MET A 138 20.14 -6.01 -22.07
C MET A 138 18.83 -6.36 -22.80
N GLU A 139 18.94 -7.04 -23.94
CA GLU A 139 17.84 -7.56 -24.74
C GLU A 139 17.05 -8.68 -24.05
N ASN A 140 17.66 -9.33 -23.05
CA ASN A 140 17.07 -10.40 -22.24
C ASN A 140 16.62 -9.91 -20.86
N ILE A 141 16.59 -8.59 -20.65
CA ILE A 141 16.10 -7.96 -19.41
C ILE A 141 14.83 -7.17 -19.73
N GLY A 142 13.72 -7.53 -19.08
CA GLY A 142 12.43 -6.87 -19.18
C GLY A 142 12.10 -6.09 -17.90
N LEU A 143 11.69 -4.83 -18.04
CA LEU A 143 11.19 -4.01 -16.94
C LEU A 143 9.75 -3.61 -17.27
N MET A 144 8.81 -3.97 -16.40
CA MET A 144 7.37 -3.79 -16.63
C MET A 144 6.79 -2.89 -15.55
N GLY A 145 6.71 -1.59 -15.84
CA GLY A 145 6.01 -0.60 -15.00
C GLY A 145 4.51 -0.53 -15.29
N VAL A 146 3.82 0.33 -14.55
CA VAL A 146 2.36 0.53 -14.67
C VAL A 146 1.90 0.92 -16.06
N GLU A 147 2.73 1.66 -16.81
CA GLU A 147 2.41 2.10 -18.17
C GLU A 147 2.34 0.92 -19.14
N THR A 148 3.34 0.03 -19.10
CA THR A 148 3.42 -1.16 -19.95
C THR A 148 2.34 -2.16 -19.57
N MET A 149 2.19 -2.44 -18.28
CA MET A 149 1.14 -3.32 -17.76
C MET A 149 -0.26 -2.82 -18.17
N GLY A 150 -0.52 -1.51 -18.01
CA GLY A 150 -1.79 -0.91 -18.43
C GLY A 150 -2.10 -1.09 -19.91
N ASN A 151 -1.09 -1.04 -20.78
CA ASN A 151 -1.27 -1.33 -22.21
C ASN A 151 -1.57 -2.81 -22.48
N TYR A 152 -0.91 -3.73 -21.77
CA TYR A 152 -1.22 -5.15 -21.88
C TYR A 152 -2.62 -5.49 -21.36
N PHE A 153 -3.08 -4.94 -20.23
CA PHE A 153 -4.43 -5.21 -19.75
C PHE A 153 -5.52 -4.59 -20.64
N LYS A 154 -5.22 -3.51 -21.37
CA LYS A 154 -6.10 -3.05 -22.46
C LYS A 154 -6.16 -4.04 -23.62
N ARG A 155 -5.04 -4.70 -23.94
CA ARG A 155 -4.96 -5.73 -24.99
C ARG A 155 -5.62 -7.05 -24.59
N PHE A 156 -5.50 -7.43 -23.32
CA PHE A 156 -5.98 -8.67 -22.71
C PHE A 156 -6.98 -8.38 -21.58
N PRO A 157 -8.16 -7.80 -21.90
CA PRO A 157 -9.10 -7.34 -20.89
C PRO A 157 -9.76 -8.46 -20.09
N HIS A 158 -9.65 -9.72 -20.53
CA HIS A 158 -10.14 -10.89 -19.81
C HIS A 158 -9.33 -11.18 -18.55
N ILE A 159 -8.04 -10.83 -18.50
CA ILE A 159 -7.19 -11.07 -17.32
C ILE A 159 -7.79 -10.38 -16.10
N SER A 160 -8.08 -9.09 -16.21
CA SER A 160 -8.64 -8.31 -15.10
C SER A 160 -10.09 -8.67 -14.76
N LYS A 161 -10.79 -9.44 -15.61
CA LYS A 161 -12.16 -9.92 -15.35
C LYS A 161 -12.18 -11.30 -14.69
N ASN A 162 -11.17 -12.13 -14.99
CA ASN A 162 -11.07 -13.50 -14.51
C ASN A 162 -10.34 -13.60 -13.17
N ILE A 163 -9.52 -12.62 -12.85
CA ILE A 163 -9.00 -12.47 -11.49
C ILE A 163 -10.17 -11.95 -10.67
N ASP A 164 -10.63 -12.78 -9.74
CA ASP A 164 -11.52 -12.37 -8.67
C ASP A 164 -10.73 -11.36 -7.82
N LEU A 165 -10.73 -10.11 -8.26
CA LEU A 165 -10.35 -8.95 -7.48
C LEU A 165 -11.45 -8.77 -6.44
N ASN A 166 -11.57 -9.76 -5.56
CA ASN A 166 -12.57 -9.82 -4.55
C ASN A 166 -12.42 -8.53 -3.72
N PRO A 167 -13.41 -7.63 -3.75
CA PRO A 167 -13.31 -6.36 -3.04
C PRO A 167 -13.21 -6.55 -1.52
N TYR A 168 -13.47 -7.76 -1.01
CA TYR A 168 -13.30 -8.13 0.40
C TYR A 168 -11.87 -8.59 0.75
N ASP A 169 -11.02 -8.87 -0.24
CA ASP A 169 -9.59 -9.20 -0.05
C ASP A 169 -8.67 -7.96 -0.19
N LEU A 170 -9.26 -6.76 -0.27
CA LEU A 170 -8.54 -5.50 -0.33
C LEU A 170 -8.02 -5.14 1.08
N PRO A 171 -6.74 -4.75 1.27
CA PRO A 171 -6.32 -4.14 2.53
C PRO A 171 -7.08 -2.82 2.74
N LEU A 172 -7.79 -2.69 3.86
CA LEU A 172 -8.51 -1.50 4.37
C LEU A 172 -8.26 -0.24 3.51
N ASN A 173 -9.05 -0.04 2.44
CA ASN A 173 -8.77 0.99 1.43
C ASN A 173 -9.20 2.40 1.90
N ILE A 174 -8.56 2.99 2.92
CA ILE A 174 -8.76 4.38 3.32
C ILE A 174 -8.07 5.31 2.32
N GLN A 175 -8.79 6.31 1.80
CA GLN A 175 -8.21 7.47 1.13
C GLN A 175 -7.90 8.55 2.18
N PRO A 176 -6.62 8.82 2.49
CA PRO A 176 -6.24 9.71 3.58
C PRO A 176 -6.26 11.20 3.22
N ASP A 177 -6.60 11.59 1.98
CA ASP A 177 -6.43 12.96 1.49
C ASP A 177 -7.25 13.98 2.30
N ASP A 178 -8.52 13.67 2.58
CA ASP A 178 -9.37 14.53 3.42
C ASP A 178 -8.87 14.59 4.88
N LEU A 179 -8.35 13.48 5.39
CA LEU A 179 -7.72 13.44 6.70
C LEU A 179 -6.43 14.29 6.73
N ALA A 180 -5.64 14.26 5.67
CA ALA A 180 -4.41 15.04 5.55
C ALA A 180 -4.72 16.54 5.57
N ASP A 181 -5.73 16.98 4.82
CA ASP A 181 -6.21 18.36 4.81
C ASP A 181 -6.61 18.83 6.21
N ILE A 182 -7.42 18.04 6.93
CA ILE A 182 -7.83 18.36 8.32
C ILE A 182 -6.60 18.47 9.23
N ILE A 183 -5.67 17.53 9.14
CA ILE A 183 -4.47 17.47 9.98
C ILE A 183 -3.57 18.69 9.76
N VAL A 184 -3.39 19.12 8.51
CA VAL A 184 -2.61 20.31 8.17
C VAL A 184 -3.30 21.56 8.73
N SER A 185 -4.61 21.71 8.53
CA SER A 185 -5.35 22.88 8.99
C SER A 185 -5.42 23.00 10.52
N ILE A 186 -5.63 21.89 11.24
CA ILE A 186 -5.58 21.89 12.70
C ILE A 186 -4.20 22.32 13.19
N LYS A 187 -3.14 21.75 12.61
CA LYS A 187 -1.76 22.08 13.00
C LYS A 187 -1.47 23.59 12.88
N ASP A 188 -1.97 24.22 11.83
CA ASP A 188 -1.78 25.65 11.60
C ASP A 188 -2.58 26.50 12.59
N ALA A 189 -3.74 26.02 13.07
CA ALA A 189 -4.57 26.69 14.08
C ALA A 189 -4.16 26.42 15.55
N LEU A 190 -3.44 25.33 15.83
CA LEU A 190 -3.03 24.92 17.19
C LEU A 190 -2.36 26.03 18.03
N PRO A 191 -1.48 26.91 17.49
CA PRO A 191 -0.84 27.97 18.26
C PRO A 191 -1.81 28.96 18.91
N ASP A 192 -2.99 29.15 18.33
CA ASP A 192 -4.00 30.09 18.81
C ASP A 192 -5.06 29.43 19.70
N LEU A 193 -5.35 28.15 19.50
CA LEU A 193 -6.28 27.36 20.32
C LEU A 193 -5.76 27.12 21.75
N LYS A 194 -4.44 26.89 21.90
CA LYS A 194 -3.76 26.63 23.20
C LYS A 194 -3.88 27.74 24.24
N LYS A 195 -4.42 28.90 23.88
CA LYS A 195 -4.60 30.06 24.77
C LYS A 195 -5.97 30.07 25.48
N LYS A 196 -6.89 29.17 25.13
CA LYS A 196 -8.22 29.06 25.74
C LYS A 196 -8.27 27.90 26.73
N ASN A 197 -8.83 28.13 27.93
CA ASN A 197 -9.24 27.04 28.82
C ASN A 197 -10.51 26.42 28.23
N LEU A 198 -10.37 25.30 27.54
CA LEU A 198 -11.46 24.60 26.88
C LEU A 198 -11.93 23.43 27.77
N GLU A 199 -13.22 23.41 28.10
CA GLU A 199 -13.94 22.21 28.54
C GLU A 199 -15.11 21.98 27.57
N PRO A 200 -14.84 21.45 26.35
CA PRO A 200 -15.90 21.18 25.41
C PRO A 200 -16.75 20.01 25.91
N ASN A 201 -18.06 20.14 25.74
CA ASN A 201 -18.99 19.06 26.02
C ASN A 201 -18.91 18.03 24.88
N LEU A 202 -18.09 17.00 25.07
CA LEU A 202 -18.04 15.85 24.16
C LEU A 202 -19.16 14.88 24.54
N GLU A 203 -20.26 14.90 23.80
CA GLU A 203 -21.30 13.87 23.93
C GLU A 203 -20.74 12.51 23.53
N ARG A 204 -20.80 11.53 24.44
CA ARG A 204 -20.22 10.19 24.23
C ARG A 204 -20.82 9.15 25.15
N THR A 205 -20.67 7.89 24.76
CA THR A 205 -20.93 6.76 25.67
C THR A 205 -19.83 6.63 26.72
N ASP A 206 -20.11 5.92 27.81
CA ASP A 206 -19.11 5.64 28.85
C ASP A 206 -17.88 4.94 28.26
N PHE A 207 -16.69 5.50 28.48
CA PHE A 207 -15.45 5.02 27.88
C PHE A 207 -15.12 3.59 28.28
N VAL A 208 -15.35 3.26 29.55
CA VAL A 208 -15.02 1.94 30.10
C VAL A 208 -15.89 0.88 29.45
N SER A 209 -17.17 1.17 29.29
CA SER A 209 -18.13 0.34 28.57
C SER A 209 -17.75 0.18 27.10
N LYS A 210 -17.43 1.27 26.39
CA LYS A 210 -16.96 1.23 24.98
C LYS A 210 -15.70 0.38 24.80
N ASN A 211 -14.73 0.51 25.70
CA ASN A 211 -13.50 -0.28 25.68
C ASN A 211 -13.76 -1.77 25.86
N ARG A 212 -14.73 -2.13 26.72
CA ARG A 212 -15.15 -3.53 26.90
C ARG A 212 -15.78 -4.10 25.64
N ILE A 213 -16.70 -3.37 25.01
CA ILE A 213 -17.38 -3.78 23.77
C ILE A 213 -16.37 -4.01 22.65
N ASN A 214 -15.40 -3.11 22.54
CA ASN A 214 -14.42 -3.18 21.46
C ASN A 214 -13.27 -4.15 21.73
N ASN A 215 -13.10 -4.65 22.96
CA ASN A 215 -11.92 -5.40 23.39
C ASN A 215 -10.63 -4.54 23.31
N LEU A 216 -10.69 -3.29 23.82
CA LEU A 216 -9.53 -2.40 23.96
C LEU A 216 -8.83 -2.65 25.30
N SER A 217 -7.50 -2.78 25.29
CA SER A 217 -6.74 -3.01 26.53
C SER A 217 -6.70 -1.78 27.44
N ASN A 218 -6.60 -2.02 28.75
CA ASN A 218 -6.46 -0.94 29.74
C ASN A 218 -5.19 -0.10 29.55
N SER A 219 -4.09 -0.73 29.13
CA SER A 219 -2.83 -0.04 28.82
C SER A 219 -2.99 0.90 27.63
N TYR A 220 -3.74 0.49 26.62
CA TYR A 220 -3.95 1.29 25.43
C TYR A 220 -4.98 2.40 25.68
N ALA A 221 -6.06 2.11 26.41
CA ALA A 221 -7.00 3.11 26.90
C ALA A 221 -6.30 4.25 27.66
N SER A 222 -5.33 3.91 28.52
CA SER A 222 -4.52 4.89 29.24
C SER A 222 -3.65 5.76 28.31
N THR A 223 -3.24 5.21 27.16
CA THR A 223 -2.49 5.94 26.13
C THR A 223 -3.38 6.92 25.38
N ILE A 224 -4.62 6.54 25.06
CA ILE A 224 -5.64 7.42 24.48
C ILE A 224 -5.94 8.59 25.43
N LEU A 225 -6.16 8.32 26.72
CA LEU A 225 -6.52 9.37 27.69
C LEU A 225 -5.42 10.41 27.94
N LYS A 226 -4.15 10.08 27.69
CA LYS A 226 -3.05 11.07 27.73
C LYS A 226 -3.20 12.18 26.68
N LYS A 227 -4.09 11.98 25.69
CA LYS A 227 -4.37 12.90 24.59
C LYS A 227 -5.64 13.74 24.79
N LEU A 228 -6.27 13.66 25.96
CA LEU A 228 -7.54 14.35 26.23
C LEU A 228 -7.50 15.87 25.99
N GLY A 229 -6.40 16.53 26.37
CA GLY A 229 -6.22 17.97 26.08
C GLY A 229 -6.20 18.27 24.57
N ASP A 230 -5.48 17.45 23.80
CA ASP A 230 -5.43 17.57 22.33
C ASP A 230 -6.84 17.33 21.72
N PHE A 231 -7.69 16.48 22.32
CA PHE A 231 -9.05 16.24 21.84
C PHE A 231 -9.95 17.47 21.97
N TYR A 232 -9.78 18.24 23.03
CA TYR A 232 -10.53 19.48 23.23
C TYR A 232 -10.13 20.56 22.23
N GLU A 233 -8.85 20.62 21.87
CA GLU A 233 -8.35 21.51 20.81
C GLU A 233 -8.94 21.14 19.45
N ILE A 234 -9.02 19.83 19.14
CA ILE A 234 -9.64 19.33 17.91
C ILE A 234 -11.14 19.66 17.87
N GLU A 235 -11.87 19.45 18.98
CA GLU A 235 -13.31 19.74 19.05
C GLU A 235 -13.59 21.24 18.87
N ASP A 236 -12.83 22.13 19.52
CA ASP A 236 -12.98 23.58 19.37
C ASP A 236 -12.75 24.00 17.92
N PHE A 237 -11.70 23.47 17.28
CA PHE A 237 -11.43 23.73 15.86
C PHE A 237 -12.59 23.30 14.96
N LEU A 238 -13.06 22.05 15.09
CA LEU A 238 -14.12 21.51 14.24
C LEU A 238 -15.50 22.15 14.50
N SER A 239 -15.70 22.76 15.67
CA SER A 239 -16.96 23.43 16.04
C SER A 239 -17.03 24.89 15.58
N MET A 240 -15.92 25.45 15.08
CA MET A 240 -15.90 26.83 14.59
C MET A 240 -16.67 26.96 13.27
N PRO A 241 -17.59 27.93 13.13
CA PRO A 241 -18.34 28.14 11.88
C PRO A 241 -17.45 28.33 10.64
N GLU A 242 -16.29 28.97 10.80
CA GLU A 242 -15.32 29.14 9.70
C GLU A 242 -14.66 27.83 9.23
N ASN A 243 -14.77 26.75 10.01
CA ASN A 243 -14.16 25.45 9.73
C ASN A 243 -15.18 24.38 9.29
N GLU A 244 -16.39 24.78 8.88
CA GLU A 244 -17.47 23.88 8.44
C GLU A 244 -17.02 22.88 7.37
N GLU A 245 -16.18 23.30 6.40
CA GLU A 245 -15.63 22.39 5.38
C GLU A 245 -14.78 21.26 6.00
N TYR A 246 -13.95 21.56 7.00
CA TYR A 246 -13.12 20.57 7.69
C TYR A 246 -13.96 19.66 8.59
N GLN A 247 -15.03 20.19 9.18
CA GLN A 247 -15.99 19.40 9.94
C GLN A 247 -16.68 18.37 9.03
N GLN A 248 -17.11 18.79 7.84
CA GLN A 248 -17.73 17.88 6.87
C GLN A 248 -16.75 16.78 6.43
N LYS A 249 -15.52 17.15 6.06
CA LYS A 249 -14.45 16.18 5.73
C LYS A 249 -14.19 15.21 6.88
N TYR A 250 -14.20 15.70 8.12
CA TYR A 250 -14.01 14.87 9.30
C TYR A 250 -15.12 13.84 9.45
N ILE A 251 -16.39 14.25 9.33
CA ILE A 251 -17.55 13.36 9.46
C ILE A 251 -17.48 12.26 8.38
N GLU A 252 -17.27 12.65 7.12
CA GLU A 252 -17.18 11.70 6.00
C GLU A 252 -16.02 10.70 6.21
N THR A 253 -14.85 11.19 6.63
CA THR A 253 -13.69 10.33 6.94
C THR A 253 -13.99 9.37 8.09
N ALA A 254 -14.63 9.85 9.16
CA ALA A 254 -14.93 9.05 10.34
C ALA A 254 -15.97 7.96 10.03
N GLU A 255 -17.02 8.29 9.27
CA GLU A 255 -18.03 7.34 8.81
C GLU A 255 -17.44 6.25 7.91
N GLU A 256 -16.62 6.64 6.92
CA GLU A 256 -15.95 5.70 6.04
C GLU A 256 -14.99 4.79 6.83
N LEU A 257 -14.22 5.36 7.75
CA LEU A 257 -13.29 4.61 8.58
C LEU A 257 -14.02 3.63 9.51
N HIS A 258 -15.12 4.05 10.12
CA HIS A 258 -15.98 3.19 10.93
C HIS A 258 -16.50 2.00 10.12
N ALA A 259 -17.08 2.26 8.95
CA ALA A 259 -17.63 1.23 8.08
C ALA A 259 -16.58 0.18 7.70
N LYS A 260 -15.35 0.62 7.38
CA LYS A 260 -14.25 -0.30 7.11
C LYS A 260 -13.84 -1.07 8.36
N ILE A 261 -13.67 -0.42 9.51
CA ILE A 261 -13.32 -1.10 10.77
C ILE A 261 -14.33 -2.21 11.10
N CYS A 262 -15.63 -1.96 10.91
CA CYS A 262 -16.67 -2.97 11.13
C CYS A 262 -16.55 -4.21 10.23
N VAL A 263 -16.01 -4.07 9.02
CA VAL A 263 -15.80 -5.19 8.09
C VAL A 263 -14.60 -6.06 8.51
N TYR A 264 -13.49 -5.44 8.93
CA TYR A 264 -12.25 -6.17 9.23
C TYR A 264 -12.11 -6.61 10.68
N LYS A 265 -12.85 -5.97 11.61
CA LYS A 265 -12.89 -6.39 13.01
C LYS A 265 -13.68 -7.69 13.13
N ASN A 266 -13.06 -8.73 13.67
CA ASN A 266 -13.75 -9.92 14.16
C ASN A 266 -13.68 -9.97 15.70
N ASN A 267 -14.40 -10.93 16.30
CA ASN A 267 -14.50 -11.06 17.75
C ASN A 267 -13.19 -11.50 18.45
N GLU A 268 -12.19 -11.98 17.71
CA GLU A 268 -10.90 -12.42 18.25
C GLU A 268 -9.87 -11.28 18.30
N HIS A 269 -10.10 -10.20 17.55
CA HIS A 269 -9.18 -9.06 17.51
C HIS A 269 -9.22 -8.23 18.80
N VAL A 270 -8.03 -7.77 19.20
CA VAL A 270 -7.87 -6.72 20.22
C VAL A 270 -7.93 -5.37 19.51
N PHE A 271 -8.77 -4.46 19.97
CA PHE A 271 -9.01 -3.19 19.26
C PHE A 271 -7.77 -2.29 19.17
N ASP A 272 -6.82 -2.47 20.09
CA ASP A 272 -5.50 -1.84 20.05
C ASP A 272 -4.84 -2.04 18.69
N GLN A 273 -4.84 -3.29 18.19
CA GLN A 273 -4.23 -3.65 16.92
C GLN A 273 -5.01 -3.07 15.75
N VAL A 274 -6.34 -3.01 15.86
CA VAL A 274 -7.19 -2.38 14.84
C VAL A 274 -6.84 -0.90 14.70
N ILE A 275 -6.75 -0.16 15.82
CA ILE A 275 -6.37 1.25 15.81
C ILE A 275 -4.95 1.45 15.27
N GLU A 276 -3.96 0.67 15.73
CA GLU A 276 -2.58 0.79 15.23
C GLU A 276 -2.46 0.49 13.74
N ASN A 277 -3.08 -0.59 13.27
CA ASN A 277 -3.06 -0.96 11.85
C ASN A 277 -3.70 0.12 10.99
N THR A 278 -4.82 0.70 11.44
CA THR A 278 -5.47 1.84 10.77
C THR A 278 -4.52 3.05 10.69
N ILE A 279 -3.85 3.40 11.78
CA ILE A 279 -2.89 4.51 11.81
C ILE A 279 -1.72 4.23 10.85
N GLU A 280 -1.12 3.05 10.90
CA GLU A 280 -0.01 2.68 10.03
C GLU A 280 -0.39 2.75 8.56
N LEU A 281 -1.59 2.28 8.20
CA LEU A 281 -2.15 2.39 6.86
C LEU A 281 -2.22 3.84 6.39
N ILE A 282 -2.80 4.73 7.19
CA ILE A 282 -2.92 6.16 6.87
C ILE A 282 -1.52 6.78 6.70
N LEU A 283 -0.61 6.53 7.63
CA LEU A 283 0.76 7.07 7.58
C LEU A 283 1.58 6.52 6.41
N SER A 284 1.29 5.30 5.94
CA SER A 284 1.98 4.71 4.78
C SER A 284 1.49 5.30 3.45
N ARG A 285 0.24 5.77 3.41
CA ARG A 285 -0.43 6.21 2.18
C ARG A 285 -0.32 7.69 1.91
N ASP A 286 -0.24 8.54 2.95
CA ASP A 286 -0.12 9.98 2.79
C ASP A 286 1.09 10.59 3.50
N ASN A 287 1.79 11.47 2.77
CA ASN A 287 3.03 12.08 3.23
C ASN A 287 2.78 13.17 4.28
N ASP A 288 1.67 13.88 4.23
CA ASP A 288 1.39 14.95 5.19
C ASP A 288 0.89 14.38 6.51
N CYS A 289 0.08 13.32 6.48
CA CYS A 289 -0.20 12.46 7.62
C CYS A 289 1.12 11.91 8.20
N LYS A 290 2.01 11.36 7.36
CA LYS A 290 3.31 10.84 7.81
C LYS A 290 4.18 11.90 8.47
N ARG A 291 4.26 13.11 7.90
CA ARG A 291 5.00 14.26 8.46
C ARG A 291 4.41 14.71 9.79
N ASN A 292 3.09 14.59 9.95
CA ASN A 292 2.35 15.00 11.14
C ASN A 292 1.90 13.80 11.99
N LYS A 293 2.69 12.71 12.02
CA LYS A 293 2.34 11.41 12.63
C LYS A 293 1.73 11.47 14.04
N ALA A 294 2.18 12.41 14.87
CA ALA A 294 1.67 12.56 16.23
C ALA A 294 0.22 13.07 16.23
N LEU A 295 -0.09 14.06 15.38
CA LEU A 295 -1.43 14.62 15.24
C LEU A 295 -2.36 13.64 14.51
N THR A 296 -1.88 12.94 13.48
CA THR A 296 -2.64 11.87 12.80
C THR A 296 -3.08 10.79 13.78
N ARG A 297 -2.16 10.32 14.63
CA ARG A 297 -2.48 9.37 15.70
C ARG A 297 -3.49 9.92 16.70
N THR A 298 -3.31 11.17 17.15
CA THR A 298 -4.26 11.83 18.03
C THR A 298 -5.66 11.93 17.41
N MET A 299 -5.77 12.20 16.11
CA MET A 299 -7.05 12.28 15.42
C MET A 299 -7.82 10.95 15.41
N ILE A 300 -7.14 9.82 15.15
CA ILE A 300 -7.77 8.49 15.24
C ILE A 300 -8.19 8.17 16.68
N TYR A 301 -7.37 8.55 17.67
CA TYR A 301 -7.75 8.39 19.08
C TYR A 301 -8.97 9.25 19.44
N TYR A 302 -9.04 10.46 18.92
CA TYR A 302 -10.17 11.37 19.09
C TYR A 302 -11.46 10.79 18.49
N MET A 303 -11.43 10.31 17.24
CA MET A 303 -12.57 9.63 16.60
C MET A 303 -13.06 8.43 17.42
N TYR A 304 -12.14 7.63 17.98
CA TYR A 304 -12.54 6.52 18.86
C TYR A 304 -13.12 7.04 20.18
N TYR A 305 -12.50 8.05 20.79
CA TYR A 305 -12.96 8.60 22.07
C TYR A 305 -14.35 9.23 21.98
N LYS A 306 -14.61 9.99 20.90
CA LYS A 306 -15.89 10.64 20.57
C LYS A 306 -16.96 9.67 20.07
N CYS A 307 -16.60 8.40 19.89
CA CYS A 307 -17.48 7.29 19.50
C CYS A 307 -17.83 7.22 18.01
N ASP A 308 -17.13 7.96 17.14
CA ASP A 308 -17.38 7.92 15.70
C ASP A 308 -16.86 6.62 15.08
N ILE A 309 -15.77 6.04 15.63
CA ILE A 309 -15.25 4.73 15.21
C ILE A 309 -15.33 3.67 16.31
N GLY A 310 -15.43 2.41 15.88
CA GLY A 310 -15.63 1.27 16.78
C GLY A 310 -17.07 1.18 17.29
N GLU A 311 -17.42 0.01 17.83
CA GLU A 311 -18.78 -0.26 18.29
C GLU A 311 -19.16 0.61 19.49
N ASN A 312 -20.45 0.91 19.59
CA ASN A 312 -21.08 1.68 20.65
C ASN A 312 -22.22 0.88 21.26
N ASN A 313 -22.59 1.18 22.50
CA ASN A 313 -23.85 0.68 23.03
C ASN A 313 -24.99 1.22 22.18
N VAL A 314 -25.81 0.32 21.63
CA VAL A 314 -27.07 0.71 20.98
C VAL A 314 -28.02 1.15 22.10
N THR A 315 -28.33 2.45 22.17
CA THR A 315 -29.46 2.97 22.95
C THR A 315 -30.78 2.65 22.28
#